data_AF-A0A178E540-F1
#
_entry.id   AF-A0A178E540-F1
#
_cell.length_a   1.000
_cell.length_b   1.000
_cell.length_c   1.000
_cell.angle_alpha   90.00
_cell.angle_beta   90.00
_cell.angle_gamma   90.00
#
_symmetry.space_group_name_H-M   'P 1'
#
loop_
_entity.id
_entity.type
_entity.pdbx_description
1 polymer ?
#
loop_
_entity_poly.entity_id
_entity_poly.type
_entity_poly.pdbx_seq_one_letter_code
_entity_poly.pdbx_strand_id
1 'polypeptide(L)'
;MATALKRDSMDATTTELSTKLKETQISPPTPRKRPLGLTDLPPSVRNTIYKYTLDTELVNVGAANVSYTHSLKDGVLQFRSSRPVYPVATPLFSICKQISREALQYFYSTNLFVRFDIFSPDARHAKAMLEDSGLLFSVASPEVLENSTRHALDVVLVEKNSAQKRASVMFPAQYLPRLINFLDQARTATPSWARKHALFLTVRNTYDFPVSRVQGDLLEAFRLLADLGGATVDAENTLPGYARGLQNDLTAPGFVADEWLKSVRALADLADEASEKGEYLLANEYVQSVVIALTYGYLTHGEALHSQDEAFAKEVQRLRWRIELGAGIALSLAHRDVTSSKTWMDERTREAKVVAKDLLLAESSISKALSLATDSPSPSNNPWFLSLPVELIPPNKNIWFTDLERAQTWYALGVVHTELGEYLFAAGGLERALELWGEDGKEKVETAFEKAREGIDGDRENMWQGKVKPGSGLKKGLFLERS
;
A
#
# COMPACT_ATOMS: atom_id res chain seq x y z
N MET A 1 76.89 -16.98 14.30
CA MET A 1 77.95 -16.53 13.38
C MET A 1 77.33 -16.28 12.03
N ALA A 2 77.55 -15.11 11.45
CA ALA A 2 77.14 -14.75 10.09
C ALA A 2 78.34 -14.85 9.13
N THR A 3 78.03 -15.17 7.86
CA THR A 3 78.63 -14.79 6.55
C THR A 3 78.70 -16.02 5.62
N ALA A 4 77.86 -16.13 4.59
CA ALA A 4 77.77 -15.39 3.31
C ALA A 4 78.58 -16.08 2.20
N LEU A 5 77.91 -16.40 1.09
CA LEU A 5 78.37 -16.04 -0.26
C LEU A 5 77.21 -16.11 -1.27
N LYS A 6 77.29 -15.18 -2.22
CA LYS A 6 76.26 -14.70 -3.14
C LYS A 6 76.86 -14.76 -4.55
N ARG A 7 75.99 -14.90 -5.57
CA ARG A 7 76.18 -14.66 -7.03
C ARG A 7 76.76 -15.83 -7.84
N ASP A 8 76.38 -16.06 -9.10
CA ASP A 8 75.49 -15.40 -10.08
C ASP A 8 75.11 -16.49 -11.11
N SER A 9 73.85 -16.54 -11.60
CA SER A 9 73.40 -16.06 -12.91
C SER A 9 73.95 -16.83 -14.13
N MET A 10 73.00 -17.32 -14.94
CA MET A 10 73.12 -17.88 -16.28
C MET A 10 73.66 -19.31 -16.40
N ASP A 11 72.74 -20.28 -16.22
CA ASP A 11 72.59 -21.40 -17.15
C ASP A 11 71.20 -22.01 -16.94
N ALA A 12 70.20 -21.36 -17.54
CA ALA A 12 68.86 -21.92 -17.66
C ALA A 12 68.88 -22.99 -18.76
N THR A 13 69.16 -24.24 -18.40
CA THR A 13 68.98 -25.37 -19.31
C THR A 13 67.49 -25.51 -19.66
N THR A 14 67.21 -25.51 -20.96
CA THR A 14 65.90 -25.53 -21.64
C THR A 14 64.95 -26.65 -21.22
N THR A 15 65.41 -27.60 -20.43
CA THR A 15 64.64 -28.70 -19.86
C THR A 15 63.67 -28.27 -18.76
N GLU A 16 63.96 -27.23 -17.95
CA GLU A 16 63.07 -26.76 -16.87
C GLU A 16 61.88 -25.92 -17.36
N LEU A 17 61.98 -25.31 -18.54
CA LEU A 17 60.88 -24.56 -19.19
C LEU A 17 59.79 -25.50 -19.72
N SER A 18 60.16 -26.68 -20.20
CA SER A 18 59.21 -27.66 -20.75
C SER A 18 58.35 -28.34 -19.69
N THR A 19 58.88 -28.51 -18.47
CA THR A 19 58.17 -29.04 -17.30
C THR A 19 57.26 -27.99 -16.68
N LYS A 20 57.69 -26.72 -16.57
CA LYS A 20 56.82 -25.63 -16.09
C LYS A 20 55.68 -25.27 -17.05
N LEU A 21 55.86 -25.43 -18.37
CA LEU A 21 54.79 -25.19 -19.35
C LEU A 21 53.69 -26.26 -19.35
N LYS A 22 54.00 -27.50 -18.92
CA LYS A 22 53.01 -28.58 -18.79
C LYS A 22 52.24 -28.53 -17.47
N GLU A 23 52.76 -27.88 -16.44
CA GLU A 23 52.06 -27.67 -15.15
C GLU A 23 51.15 -26.43 -15.15
N THR A 24 51.30 -25.51 -16.10
CA THR A 24 50.32 -24.45 -16.38
C THR A 24 49.21 -24.92 -17.31
N GLN A 25 48.46 -25.95 -16.91
CA GLN A 25 47.08 -26.06 -17.39
C GLN A 25 46.26 -25.03 -16.62
N ILE A 26 45.95 -23.93 -17.29
CA ILE A 26 44.94 -22.96 -16.84
C ILE A 26 43.65 -23.75 -16.70
N SER A 27 43.32 -24.13 -15.46
CA SER A 27 41.98 -24.59 -15.13
C SER A 27 41.02 -23.49 -15.60
N PRO A 28 39.96 -23.81 -16.38
CA PRO A 28 38.98 -22.81 -16.75
C PRO A 28 38.52 -22.14 -15.45
N PRO A 29 38.37 -20.80 -15.41
CA PRO A 29 37.94 -20.14 -14.20
C PRO A 29 36.63 -20.79 -13.80
N THR A 30 36.63 -21.55 -12.69
CA THR A 30 35.40 -21.86 -11.97
C THR A 30 34.69 -20.52 -11.85
N PRO A 31 33.48 -20.35 -12.42
CA PRO A 31 32.78 -19.10 -12.31
C PRO A 31 32.70 -18.85 -10.81
N ARG A 32 33.39 -17.80 -10.34
CA ARG A 32 33.27 -17.37 -8.94
C ARG A 32 31.79 -17.15 -8.77
N LYS A 33 31.11 -18.09 -8.09
CA LYS A 33 29.71 -17.94 -7.74
C LYS A 33 29.64 -16.57 -7.09
N ARG A 34 28.95 -15.64 -7.74
CA ARG A 34 28.69 -14.32 -7.17
C ARG A 34 28.20 -14.59 -5.75
N PRO A 35 28.78 -13.97 -4.71
CA PRO A 35 28.27 -14.17 -3.36
C PRO A 35 26.78 -13.89 -3.40
N LEU A 36 25.98 -14.90 -3.04
CA LEU A 36 24.51 -14.81 -3.04
C LEU A 36 24.13 -13.61 -2.19
N GLY A 37 23.53 -12.60 -2.83
CA GLY A 37 23.04 -11.40 -2.16
C GLY A 37 21.61 -11.62 -1.67
N LEU A 38 21.13 -10.75 -0.78
CA LEU A 38 19.72 -10.84 -0.35
C LEU A 38 18.74 -10.55 -1.49
N THR A 39 19.20 -9.90 -2.56
CA THR A 39 18.44 -9.69 -3.80
C THR A 39 18.13 -10.99 -4.55
N ASP A 40 18.92 -12.04 -4.33
CA ASP A 40 18.76 -13.35 -4.97
C ASP A 40 17.78 -14.25 -4.19
N LEU A 41 17.30 -13.80 -3.02
CA LEU A 41 16.27 -14.48 -2.23
C LEU A 41 14.86 -14.19 -2.78
N PRO A 42 13.89 -15.12 -2.59
CA PRO A 42 12.49 -14.85 -2.85
C PRO A 42 12.03 -13.57 -2.14
N PRO A 43 11.23 -12.69 -2.80
CA PRO A 43 10.79 -11.41 -2.23
C PRO A 43 10.16 -11.52 -0.85
N SER A 44 9.40 -12.59 -0.56
CA SER A 44 8.80 -12.82 0.76
C SER A 44 9.86 -12.95 1.85
N VAL A 45 10.87 -13.79 1.64
CA VAL A 45 11.96 -14.04 2.60
C VAL A 45 12.85 -12.81 2.74
N ARG A 46 13.24 -12.19 1.61
CA ARG A 46 14.04 -10.97 1.59
C ARG A 46 13.36 -9.84 2.35
N ASN A 47 12.08 -9.59 2.07
CA ASN A 47 11.32 -8.48 2.66
C ASN A 47 11.09 -8.71 4.17
N THR A 48 10.90 -9.96 4.60
CA THR A 48 10.83 -10.29 6.04
C THR A 48 12.17 -10.06 6.74
N ILE A 49 13.29 -10.48 6.16
CA ILE A 49 14.63 -10.21 6.72
C ILE A 49 14.86 -8.70 6.81
N TYR A 50 14.55 -7.96 5.74
CA TYR A 50 14.65 -6.51 5.71
C TYR A 50 13.77 -5.82 6.77
N LYS A 51 12.55 -6.30 6.98
CA LYS A 51 11.64 -5.81 8.05
C LYS A 51 12.28 -5.93 9.43
N TYR A 52 12.90 -7.06 9.76
CA TYR A 52 13.53 -7.27 11.07
C TYR A 52 14.86 -6.53 11.23
N THR A 53 15.66 -6.38 10.17
CA THR A 53 16.87 -5.53 10.23
C THR A 53 16.56 -4.05 10.30
N LEU A 54 15.36 -3.64 9.90
CA LEU A 54 14.84 -2.27 10.03
C LEU A 54 14.19 -1.98 11.37
N ASP A 55 13.88 -3.01 12.17
CA ASP A 55 13.25 -2.83 13.46
C ASP A 55 14.27 -2.27 14.46
N THR A 56 14.49 -0.96 14.37
CA THR A 56 15.34 -0.20 15.28
C THR A 56 14.81 -0.19 16.71
N GLU A 57 13.55 -0.61 16.93
CA GLU A 57 12.92 -0.65 18.25
C GLU A 57 13.37 -1.87 19.08
N LEU A 58 13.56 -3.03 18.44
CA LEU A 58 14.09 -4.22 19.11
C LEU A 58 15.51 -4.04 19.65
N VAL A 59 16.27 -3.08 19.13
CA VAL A 59 17.62 -2.75 19.61
C VAL A 59 17.58 -1.80 20.83
N ASN A 60 16.45 -1.15 21.10
CA ASN A 60 16.35 -0.02 22.04
C ASN A 60 15.20 -0.12 23.03
N VAL A 61 14.76 -1.32 23.39
CA VAL A 61 13.84 -1.52 24.52
C VAL A 61 14.50 -0.96 25.79
N GLY A 62 14.01 0.20 26.27
CA GLY A 62 14.47 0.86 27.50
C GLY A 62 15.52 1.99 27.34
N ALA A 63 15.84 2.46 26.13
CA ALA A 63 16.76 3.59 25.92
C ALA A 63 16.29 4.57 24.81
N ALA A 64 16.70 5.85 24.89
CA ALA A 64 16.40 6.85 23.86
C ALA A 64 17.01 6.44 22.51
N ASN A 65 16.16 6.27 21.50
CA ASN A 65 16.45 5.57 20.23
C ASN A 65 17.68 6.09 19.48
N VAL A 66 17.94 7.40 19.47
CA VAL A 66 19.18 8.05 19.01
C VAL A 66 19.18 9.43 19.68
N SER A 67 20.17 9.78 20.52
CA SER A 67 20.29 11.17 20.95
C SER A 67 20.83 12.01 19.78
N TYR A 68 20.16 13.09 19.41
CA TYR A 68 20.65 14.04 18.41
C TYR A 68 21.31 15.22 19.14
N THR A 69 22.47 15.67 18.67
CA THR A 69 22.97 17.01 18.99
C THR A 69 22.54 17.97 17.89
N HIS A 70 22.43 19.26 18.21
CA HIS A 70 22.02 20.27 17.26
C HIS A 70 22.93 21.49 17.36
N SER A 71 23.08 22.19 16.24
CA SER A 71 23.69 23.52 16.17
C SER A 71 22.77 24.43 15.36
N LEU A 72 22.63 25.69 15.78
CA LEU A 72 21.89 26.70 15.02
C LEU A 72 22.87 27.37 14.05
N LYS A 73 22.65 27.23 12.74
CA LYS A 73 23.41 27.94 11.70
C LYS A 73 22.42 28.69 10.81
N ASP A 74 22.66 29.99 10.61
CA ASP A 74 21.80 30.86 9.79
C ASP A 74 20.31 30.84 10.21
N GLY A 75 20.07 30.65 11.52
CA GLY A 75 18.71 30.57 12.07
C GLY A 75 17.97 29.25 11.85
N VAL A 76 18.62 28.27 11.21
CA VAL A 76 18.10 26.91 10.94
C VAL A 76 18.82 25.88 11.82
N LEU A 77 18.05 24.94 12.37
CA LEU A 77 18.58 23.82 13.16
C LEU A 77 19.29 22.83 12.24
N GLN A 78 20.56 22.56 12.55
CA GLN A 78 21.34 21.48 11.94
C GLN A 78 21.54 20.37 12.96
N PHE A 79 21.14 19.15 12.60
CA PHE A 79 21.21 17.99 13.48
C PHE A 79 22.46 17.16 13.21
N ARG A 80 23.03 16.58 14.26
CA ARG A 80 24.12 15.59 14.21
C ARG A 80 23.78 14.45 15.16
N SER A 81 24.27 13.24 14.88
CA SER A 81 24.13 12.15 15.85
C SER A 81 25.00 12.47 17.08
N SER A 82 24.43 12.41 18.28
CA SER A 82 25.20 12.65 19.52
C SER A 82 26.23 11.56 19.81
N ARG A 83 26.08 10.39 19.18
CA ARG A 83 27.03 9.28 19.24
C ARG A 83 27.76 9.20 17.90
N PRO A 84 29.10 9.13 17.88
CA PRO A 84 29.79 8.64 16.70
C PRO A 84 29.32 7.19 16.45
N VAL A 85 29.26 6.78 15.17
CA VAL A 85 28.98 5.37 14.83
C VAL A 85 29.98 4.51 15.61
N TYR A 86 29.48 3.60 16.45
CA TYR A 86 30.33 2.70 17.23
C TYR A 86 31.34 2.04 16.27
N PRO A 87 32.66 2.22 16.45
CA PRO A 87 33.66 1.61 15.59
C PRO A 87 33.83 0.15 16.01
N VAL A 88 32.86 -0.71 15.70
CA VAL A 88 32.95 -2.15 15.93
C VAL A 88 33.10 -2.84 14.58
N ALA A 89 34.34 -3.18 14.25
CA ALA A 89 34.70 -3.94 13.07
C ALA A 89 34.66 -5.45 13.39
N THR A 90 33.47 -6.06 13.30
CA THR A 90 33.35 -7.53 13.28
C THR A 90 32.72 -8.00 11.97
N PRO A 91 33.05 -9.22 11.48
CA PRO A 91 32.51 -9.78 10.24
C PRO A 91 30.97 -9.81 10.20
N LEU A 92 30.33 -10.07 11.35
CA LEU A 92 28.88 -10.04 11.51
C LEU A 92 28.30 -8.64 11.24
N PHE A 93 29.00 -7.60 11.71
CA PHE A 93 28.61 -6.20 11.50
C PHE A 93 28.85 -5.74 10.06
N SER A 94 29.90 -6.24 9.38
CA SER A 94 30.09 -5.96 7.94
C SER A 94 28.99 -6.60 7.09
N ILE A 95 28.51 -7.79 7.47
CA ILE A 95 27.34 -8.41 6.84
C ILE A 95 26.10 -7.57 7.13
N CYS A 96 25.83 -7.16 8.38
CA CYS A 96 24.71 -6.26 8.69
C CYS A 96 24.81 -4.90 7.97
N LYS A 97 26.02 -4.36 7.77
CA LYS A 97 26.25 -3.09 7.06
C LYS A 97 26.10 -3.26 5.54
N GLN A 98 26.44 -4.42 5.00
CA GLN A 98 26.20 -4.79 3.62
C GLN A 98 24.70 -5.02 3.37
N ILE A 99 24.04 -5.78 4.25
CA ILE A 99 22.59 -5.96 4.27
C ILE A 99 21.90 -4.61 4.39
N SER A 100 22.35 -3.72 5.28
CA SER A 100 21.82 -2.36 5.42
C SER A 100 22.06 -1.51 4.17
N ARG A 101 23.21 -1.63 3.48
CA ARG A 101 23.49 -0.93 2.21
C ARG A 101 22.65 -1.45 1.03
N GLU A 102 22.48 -2.77 0.93
CA GLU A 102 21.62 -3.42 -0.07
C GLU A 102 20.14 -3.08 0.20
N ALA A 103 19.74 -3.12 1.47
CA ALA A 103 18.44 -2.71 1.93
C ALA A 103 18.20 -1.22 1.70
N LEU A 104 19.20 -0.34 1.88
CA LEU A 104 19.07 1.10 1.58
C LEU A 104 18.69 1.35 0.11
N GLN A 105 19.35 0.68 -0.84
CA GLN A 105 18.98 0.81 -2.26
C GLN A 105 17.56 0.30 -2.55
N TYR A 106 17.20 -0.85 -1.96
CA TYR A 106 15.85 -1.37 -2.04
C TYR A 106 14.84 -0.40 -1.40
N PHE A 107 15.12 0.16 -0.23
CA PHE A 107 14.25 1.08 0.49
C PHE A 107 14.12 2.44 -0.18
N TYR A 108 15.17 3.00 -0.77
CA TYR A 108 15.00 4.19 -1.62
C TYR A 108 14.20 3.91 -2.89
N SER A 109 14.13 2.65 -3.33
CA SER A 109 13.29 2.23 -4.46
C SER A 109 11.87 1.79 -4.07
N THR A 110 11.60 1.49 -2.79
CA THR A 110 10.30 0.93 -2.33
C THR A 110 9.63 1.69 -1.19
N ASN A 111 10.34 2.54 -0.45
CA ASN A 111 9.77 3.30 0.67
C ASN A 111 9.48 4.74 0.27
N LEU A 112 8.26 5.16 0.59
CA LEU A 112 7.84 6.54 0.54
C LEU A 112 8.58 7.32 1.64
N PHE A 113 9.37 8.31 1.26
CA PHE A 113 9.98 9.26 2.19
C PHE A 113 9.12 10.51 2.33
N VAL A 114 9.15 11.09 3.52
CA VAL A 114 8.46 12.34 3.85
C VAL A 114 9.51 13.38 4.21
N ARG A 115 9.42 14.56 3.59
CA ARG A 115 10.17 15.75 3.99
C ARG A 115 9.26 16.59 4.88
N PHE A 116 9.75 16.96 6.05
CA PHE A 116 9.02 17.75 7.03
C PHE A 116 9.76 19.04 7.33
N ASP A 117 9.11 20.16 7.01
CA ASP A 117 9.61 21.51 7.21
C ASP A 117 8.80 22.20 8.32
N ILE A 118 9.50 22.84 9.27
CA ILE A 118 8.89 23.59 10.36
C ILE A 118 9.22 25.07 10.20
N PHE A 119 8.19 25.88 10.07
CA PHE A 119 8.28 27.33 10.09
C PHE A 119 7.76 27.84 11.44
N SER A 120 8.64 28.47 12.23
CA SER A 120 8.30 28.92 13.58
C SER A 120 9.10 30.17 13.93
N PRO A 121 8.52 31.13 14.69
CA PRO A 121 9.28 32.27 15.16
C PRO A 121 10.38 31.84 16.15
N ASP A 122 10.24 30.70 16.84
CA ASP A 122 11.16 30.23 17.89
C ASP A 122 11.84 28.90 17.53
N ALA A 123 13.17 28.94 17.36
CA ALA A 123 13.96 27.76 17.08
C ALA A 123 13.97 26.74 18.24
N ARG A 124 13.83 27.18 19.50
CA ARG A 124 13.76 26.27 20.65
C ARG A 124 12.46 25.49 20.65
N HIS A 125 11.36 26.13 20.27
CA HIS A 125 10.07 25.48 20.15
C HIS A 125 10.08 24.44 19.02
N ALA A 126 10.57 24.79 17.83
CA ALA A 126 10.72 23.85 16.72
C ALA A 126 11.59 22.64 17.08
N LYS A 127 12.66 22.87 17.87
CA LYS A 127 13.51 21.80 18.38
C LYS A 127 12.74 20.87 19.33
N ALA A 128 12.04 21.42 20.32
CA ALA A 128 11.26 20.65 21.28
C ALA A 128 10.19 19.81 20.57
N MET A 129 9.47 20.38 19.60
CA MET A 129 8.48 19.64 18.81
C MET A 129 9.09 18.43 18.08
N LEU A 130 10.28 18.56 17.50
CA LEU A 130 10.95 17.45 16.85
C LEU A 130 11.41 16.38 17.83
N GLU A 131 11.98 16.78 18.98
CA GLU A 131 12.39 15.85 20.04
C GLU A 131 11.17 15.08 20.59
N ASP A 132 10.09 15.79 20.91
CA ASP A 132 8.88 15.24 21.51
C ASP A 132 8.04 14.41 20.53
N SER A 133 8.12 14.69 19.23
CA SER A 133 7.44 13.89 18.19
C SER A 133 7.95 12.45 18.08
N GLY A 134 9.14 12.16 18.63
CA GLY A 134 9.74 10.82 18.55
C GLY A 134 10.07 10.36 17.12
N LEU A 135 10.16 11.28 16.17
CA LEU A 135 10.49 10.99 14.78
C LEU A 135 11.95 10.56 14.65
N LEU A 136 12.18 9.48 13.90
CA LEU A 136 13.51 9.05 13.50
C LEU A 136 13.79 9.58 12.10
N PHE A 137 14.66 10.59 12.01
CA PHE A 137 14.91 11.33 10.77
C PHE A 137 16.41 11.41 10.42
N SER A 138 16.66 11.73 9.15
CA SER A 138 17.99 11.93 8.57
C SER A 138 18.69 13.17 9.14
N VAL A 139 19.99 13.03 9.47
CA VAL A 139 20.87 14.13 9.90
C VAL A 139 21.55 14.86 8.72
N ALA A 140 21.00 14.73 7.51
CA ALA A 140 21.51 15.45 6.34
C ALA A 140 21.41 16.97 6.55
N SER A 141 22.31 17.73 5.92
CA SER A 141 22.25 19.19 5.98
C SER A 141 20.99 19.72 5.29
N PRO A 142 20.42 20.86 5.74
CA PRO A 142 19.23 21.45 5.11
C PRO A 142 19.39 21.65 3.60
N GLU A 143 20.55 22.09 3.14
CA GLU A 143 20.87 22.26 1.70
C GLU A 143 20.71 20.97 0.89
N VAL A 144 21.07 19.81 1.46
CA VAL A 144 20.92 18.51 0.79
C VAL A 144 19.46 18.08 0.76
N LEU A 145 18.70 18.38 1.82
CA LEU A 145 17.28 18.07 1.90
C LEU A 145 16.42 18.94 0.97
N GLU A 146 16.79 20.20 0.79
CA GLU A 146 16.09 21.12 -0.12
C GLU A 146 16.26 20.72 -1.58
N ASN A 147 17.45 20.25 -1.95
CA ASN A 147 17.76 19.75 -3.29
C ASN A 147 17.29 18.30 -3.53
N SER A 148 16.80 17.61 -2.50
CA SER A 148 16.30 16.25 -2.66
C SER A 148 14.96 16.27 -3.40
N THR A 149 14.89 15.51 -4.49
CA THR A 149 13.65 15.23 -5.24
C THR A 149 13.13 13.82 -4.99
N ARG A 150 13.81 13.03 -4.16
CA ARG A 150 13.55 11.60 -3.93
C ARG A 150 12.73 11.36 -2.66
N HIS A 151 11.55 11.96 -2.60
CA HIS A 151 10.59 11.80 -1.52
C HIS A 151 9.16 11.86 -2.06
N ALA A 152 8.21 11.26 -1.36
CA ALA A 152 6.83 11.12 -1.81
C ALA A 152 5.95 12.29 -1.33
N LEU A 153 6.19 12.80 -0.12
CA LEU A 153 5.35 13.82 0.52
C LEU A 153 6.21 14.93 1.11
N ASP A 154 5.83 16.18 0.82
CA ASP A 154 6.20 17.35 1.61
C ASP A 154 5.12 17.63 2.65
N VAL A 155 5.54 17.79 3.90
CA VAL A 155 4.72 18.26 5.02
C VAL A 155 5.35 19.55 5.51
N VAL A 156 4.61 20.65 5.45
CA VAL A 156 5.06 21.94 5.97
C VAL A 156 4.14 22.36 7.10
N LEU A 157 4.71 22.56 8.28
CA LEU A 157 3.99 23.06 9.45
C LEU A 157 4.41 24.51 9.72
N VAL A 158 3.45 25.42 9.66
CA VAL A 158 3.66 26.86 9.87
C VAL A 158 3.01 27.30 11.17
N GLU A 159 3.82 27.68 12.15
CA GLU A 159 3.37 28.27 13.41
C GLU A 159 3.23 29.80 13.25
N LYS A 160 2.05 30.33 13.64
CA LYS A 160 1.74 31.77 13.74
C LYS A 160 2.07 32.56 12.46
N ASN A 161 1.85 31.95 11.30
CA ASN A 161 2.18 32.52 9.99
C ASN A 161 3.66 32.94 9.85
N SER A 162 4.56 32.24 10.55
CA SER A 162 5.99 32.52 10.48
C SER A 162 6.55 32.27 9.07
N ALA A 163 7.32 33.23 8.56
CA ALA A 163 8.12 33.05 7.34
C ALA A 163 9.50 32.40 7.62
N GLN A 164 9.85 32.17 8.90
CA GLN A 164 11.17 31.67 9.28
C GLN A 164 11.18 30.15 9.36
N LYS A 165 11.85 29.50 8.39
CA LYS A 165 12.13 28.06 8.41
C LYS A 165 13.13 27.75 9.52
N ARG A 166 12.75 26.92 10.47
CA ARG A 166 13.58 26.55 11.64
C ARG A 166 14.17 25.15 11.54
N ALA A 167 13.48 24.23 10.87
CA ALA A 167 13.97 22.87 10.66
C ALA A 167 13.50 22.32 9.32
N SER A 168 14.31 21.44 8.76
CA SER A 168 13.97 20.57 7.63
C SER A 168 14.53 19.20 7.95
N VAL A 169 13.67 18.19 7.97
CA VAL A 169 14.06 16.80 8.24
C VAL A 169 13.42 15.88 7.23
N MET A 170 14.01 14.70 7.01
CA MET A 170 13.45 13.68 6.13
C MET A 170 13.40 12.34 6.84
N PHE A 171 12.27 11.66 6.77
CA PHE A 171 12.03 10.39 7.45
C PHE A 171 11.17 9.44 6.60
N PRO A 172 11.22 8.12 6.85
CA PRO A 172 10.34 7.16 6.18
C PRO A 172 8.85 7.35 6.55
N ALA A 173 7.93 7.26 5.60
CA ALA A 173 6.48 7.45 5.82
C ALA A 173 5.88 6.55 6.92
N GLN A 174 6.53 5.43 7.26
CA GLN A 174 6.15 4.56 8.38
C GLN A 174 6.11 5.29 9.73
N TYR A 175 6.86 6.38 9.89
CA TYR A 175 6.85 7.23 11.09
C TYR A 175 5.81 8.35 11.04
N LEU A 176 5.10 8.54 9.92
CA LEU A 176 4.10 9.59 9.77
C LEU A 176 2.98 9.51 10.82
N PRO A 177 2.45 8.33 11.21
CA PRO A 177 1.47 8.24 12.30
C PRO A 177 1.97 8.81 13.63
N ARG A 178 3.30 8.78 13.91
CA ARG A 178 3.85 9.38 15.14
C ARG A 178 3.76 10.88 15.12
N LEU A 179 4.14 11.49 13.99
CA LEU A 179 4.00 12.93 13.81
C LEU A 179 2.54 13.33 14.02
N ILE A 180 1.62 12.65 13.34
CA ILE A 180 0.19 12.98 13.41
C ILE A 180 -0.35 12.81 14.83
N ASN A 181 -0.03 11.71 15.51
CA ASN A 181 -0.42 11.51 16.92
C ASN A 181 0.14 12.60 17.84
N PHE A 182 1.39 13.02 17.63
CA PHE A 182 1.98 14.13 18.39
C PHE A 182 1.21 15.44 18.16
N LEU A 183 0.87 15.77 16.91
CA LEU A 183 0.10 16.97 16.59
C LEU A 183 -1.31 16.92 17.19
N ASP A 184 -1.95 15.75 17.17
CA ASP A 184 -3.27 15.56 17.78
C ASP A 184 -3.22 15.68 19.33
N GLN A 185 -2.19 15.11 19.96
CA GLN A 185 -1.96 15.27 21.40
C GLN A 185 -1.70 16.73 21.77
N ALA A 186 -0.91 17.46 20.97
CA ALA A 186 -0.65 18.88 21.18
C ALA A 186 -1.94 19.71 21.08
N ARG A 187 -2.79 19.41 20.10
CA ARG A 187 -4.13 20.00 19.95
C ARG A 187 -5.00 19.71 21.17
N THR A 188 -5.06 18.45 21.60
CA THR A 188 -5.92 18.02 22.71
C THR A 188 -5.47 18.62 24.04
N ALA A 189 -4.16 18.68 24.27
CA ALA A 189 -3.59 19.28 25.48
C ALA A 189 -3.75 20.81 25.50
N THR A 190 -3.68 21.47 24.33
CA THR A 190 -3.82 22.92 24.21
C THR A 190 -4.79 23.28 23.09
N PRO A 191 -6.07 23.59 23.40
CA PRO A 191 -7.09 23.86 22.37
C PRO A 191 -6.72 25.02 21.41
N SER A 192 -5.95 26.01 21.88
CA SER A 192 -5.49 27.12 21.03
C SER A 192 -4.29 26.77 20.13
N TRP A 193 -3.71 25.57 20.26
CA TRP A 193 -2.53 25.16 19.52
C TRP A 193 -2.87 24.98 18.05
N ALA A 194 -3.91 24.21 17.70
CA ALA A 194 -4.25 23.92 16.31
C ALA A 194 -4.53 25.19 15.50
N ARG A 195 -5.30 26.13 16.05
CA ARG A 195 -5.60 27.43 15.41
C ARG A 195 -4.40 28.32 15.15
N LYS A 196 -3.27 28.07 15.81
CA LYS A 196 -2.00 28.79 15.59
C LYS A 196 -1.09 28.09 14.58
N HIS A 197 -1.48 26.93 14.07
CA HIS A 197 -0.70 26.16 13.12
C HIS A 197 -1.46 26.00 11.80
N ALA A 198 -0.73 26.11 10.70
CA ALA A 198 -1.21 25.79 9.38
C ALA A 198 -0.39 24.65 8.78
N LEU A 199 -1.04 23.76 8.03
CA LEU A 199 -0.44 22.59 7.43
C LEU A 199 -0.49 22.68 5.89
N PHE A 200 0.62 22.41 5.23
CA PHE A 200 0.67 22.31 3.77
C PHE A 200 1.20 20.92 3.39
N LEU A 201 0.43 20.21 2.58
CA LEU A 201 0.71 18.83 2.16
C LEU A 201 0.84 18.78 0.65
N THR A 202 1.96 18.27 0.15
CA THR A 202 2.20 18.12 -1.29
C THR A 202 2.77 16.75 -1.62
N VAL A 203 2.02 15.95 -2.36
CA VAL A 203 2.51 14.69 -2.90
C VAL A 203 3.39 14.99 -4.12
N ARG A 204 4.67 14.64 -4.05
CA ARG A 204 5.69 14.95 -5.08
C ARG A 204 5.89 13.82 -6.08
N ASN A 205 5.93 12.58 -5.60
CA ASN A 205 6.21 11.41 -6.41
C ASN A 205 5.28 10.28 -6.01
N THR A 206 4.66 9.65 -6.99
CA THR A 206 3.79 8.48 -6.81
C THR A 206 4.54 7.16 -6.99
N TYR A 207 5.76 7.18 -7.54
CA TYR A 207 6.60 5.99 -7.79
C TYR A 207 5.85 4.85 -8.52
N ASP A 208 5.00 5.21 -9.49
CA ASP A 208 4.15 4.30 -10.26
C ASP A 208 3.17 3.47 -9.39
N PHE A 209 2.97 3.83 -8.13
CA PHE A 209 1.91 3.27 -7.30
C PHE A 209 0.54 3.87 -7.69
N PRO A 210 -0.56 3.09 -7.51
CA PRO A 210 -1.93 3.62 -7.63
C PRO A 210 -2.12 4.87 -6.77
N VAL A 211 -2.78 5.89 -7.32
CA VAL A 211 -2.95 7.20 -6.65
C VAL A 211 -3.69 7.03 -5.33
N SER A 212 -4.76 6.23 -5.32
CA SER A 212 -5.56 5.86 -4.15
C SER A 212 -4.73 5.23 -3.01
N ARG A 213 -3.70 4.44 -3.36
CA ARG A 213 -2.81 3.84 -2.37
C ARG A 213 -1.84 4.86 -1.80
N VAL A 214 -1.23 5.68 -2.66
CA VAL A 214 -0.27 6.72 -2.22
C VAL A 214 -0.95 7.72 -1.30
N GLN A 215 -2.13 8.22 -1.66
CA GLN A 215 -2.90 9.11 -0.79
C GLN A 215 -3.33 8.41 0.51
N GLY A 216 -3.66 7.12 0.47
CA GLY A 216 -4.00 6.35 1.67
C GLY A 216 -2.85 6.28 2.65
N ASP A 217 -1.67 5.89 2.16
CA ASP A 217 -0.47 5.72 2.96
C ASP A 217 0.09 7.07 3.47
N LEU A 218 -0.12 8.17 2.74
CA LEU A 218 0.53 9.46 3.01
C LEU A 218 -0.38 10.57 3.52
N LEU A 219 -1.67 10.55 3.20
CA LEU A 219 -2.58 11.66 3.47
C LEU A 219 -3.73 11.28 4.40
N GLU A 220 -4.25 10.05 4.34
CA GLU A 220 -5.50 9.72 5.04
C GLU A 220 -5.39 9.83 6.56
N ALA A 221 -4.24 9.49 7.14
CA ALA A 221 -4.01 9.63 8.58
C ALA A 221 -4.16 11.09 9.08
N PHE A 222 -3.96 12.09 8.22
CA PHE A 222 -4.11 13.49 8.62
C PHE A 222 -5.55 13.86 8.97
N ARG A 223 -6.56 13.09 8.55
CA ARG A 223 -7.97 13.29 8.97
C ARG A 223 -8.19 13.15 10.48
N LEU A 224 -7.22 12.61 11.23
CA LEU A 224 -7.24 12.63 12.70
C LEU A 224 -7.14 14.05 13.26
N LEU A 225 -6.51 14.98 12.53
CA LEU A 225 -6.35 16.36 12.95
C LEU A 225 -7.60 17.18 12.60
N ALA A 226 -7.92 18.16 13.43
CA ALA A 226 -8.97 19.14 13.17
C ALA A 226 -8.65 20.49 13.84
N ASP A 227 -9.46 21.50 13.57
CA ASP A 227 -9.38 22.88 14.10
C ASP A 227 -8.04 23.58 13.81
N LEU A 228 -7.37 23.20 12.71
CA LEU A 228 -6.14 23.87 12.27
C LEU A 228 -6.46 25.29 11.78
N GLY A 229 -5.55 26.23 12.06
CA GLY A 229 -5.67 27.62 11.59
C GLY A 229 -5.62 27.77 10.07
N GLY A 230 -5.13 26.74 9.36
CA GLY A 230 -5.21 26.61 7.92
C GLY A 230 -4.73 25.24 7.45
N ALA A 231 -5.24 24.78 6.31
CA ALA A 231 -4.74 23.58 5.65
C ALA A 231 -4.74 23.78 4.13
N THR A 232 -3.70 23.31 3.46
CA THR A 232 -3.62 23.29 1.99
C THR A 232 -3.08 21.94 1.56
N VAL A 233 -3.80 21.27 0.68
CA VAL A 233 -3.42 19.98 0.11
C VAL A 233 -3.32 20.17 -1.39
N ASP A 234 -2.14 19.92 -1.94
CA ASP A 234 -1.92 20.03 -3.38
C ASP A 234 -2.72 18.97 -4.13
N ALA A 235 -3.40 19.37 -5.20
CA ALA A 235 -4.29 18.53 -5.97
C ALA A 235 -3.56 17.71 -7.06
N GLU A 236 -2.37 18.14 -7.49
CA GLU A 236 -1.68 17.62 -8.69
C GLU A 236 -1.53 16.08 -8.71
N ASN A 237 -1.19 15.47 -7.58
CA ASN A 237 -0.95 14.03 -7.45
C ASN A 237 -1.98 13.35 -6.53
N THR A 238 -3.21 13.86 -6.52
CA THR A 238 -4.33 13.29 -5.74
C THR A 238 -5.54 13.06 -6.64
N LEU A 239 -6.47 12.22 -6.21
CA LEU A 239 -7.72 12.06 -6.95
C LEU A 239 -8.52 13.37 -6.96
N PRO A 240 -9.19 13.71 -8.08
CA PRO A 240 -10.03 14.90 -8.14
C PRO A 240 -11.04 14.95 -6.98
N GLY A 241 -11.12 16.10 -6.31
CA GLY A 241 -11.99 16.30 -5.15
C GLY A 241 -11.44 15.80 -3.80
N TYR A 242 -10.44 14.90 -3.78
CA TYR A 242 -9.87 14.37 -2.54
C TYR A 242 -9.20 15.47 -1.69
N ALA A 243 -8.31 16.26 -2.30
CA ALA A 243 -7.56 17.32 -1.62
C ALA A 243 -8.49 18.32 -0.91
N ARG A 244 -9.59 18.74 -1.58
CA ARG A 244 -10.59 19.62 -1.00
C ARG A 244 -11.30 18.99 0.19
N GLY A 245 -11.65 17.70 0.09
CA GLY A 245 -12.26 16.96 1.21
C GLY A 245 -11.35 16.92 2.43
N LEU A 246 -10.07 16.57 2.24
CA LEU A 246 -9.10 16.52 3.33
C LEU A 246 -8.86 17.91 3.96
N GLN A 247 -8.78 18.98 3.16
CA GLN A 247 -8.65 20.34 3.67
C GLN A 247 -9.83 20.77 4.55
N ASN A 248 -11.05 20.39 4.17
CA ASN A 248 -12.24 20.71 4.93
C ASN A 248 -12.22 20.01 6.29
N ASP A 249 -11.83 18.74 6.34
CA ASP A 249 -11.72 17.98 7.59
C ASP A 249 -10.67 18.58 8.53
N LEU A 250 -9.50 18.93 7.98
CA LEU A 250 -8.39 19.50 8.74
C LEU A 250 -8.72 20.85 9.39
N THR A 251 -9.61 21.63 8.77
CA THR A 251 -10.00 22.97 9.22
C THR A 251 -11.34 22.98 9.98
N ALA A 252 -12.09 21.87 9.96
CA ALA A 252 -13.32 21.74 10.71
C ALA A 252 -13.04 21.80 12.23
N PRO A 253 -13.93 22.36 13.07
CA PRO A 253 -13.71 22.47 14.52
C PRO A 253 -13.52 21.12 15.24
N GLY A 254 -14.00 20.03 14.64
CA GLY A 254 -13.92 18.68 15.17
C GLY A 254 -14.49 17.68 14.18
N PHE A 255 -14.33 16.39 14.52
CA PHE A 255 -14.88 15.31 13.71
C PHE A 255 -16.41 15.26 13.81
N VAL A 256 -17.08 15.24 12.67
CA VAL A 256 -18.54 15.10 12.56
C VAL A 256 -18.83 13.91 11.66
N ALA A 257 -19.42 12.85 12.23
CA ALA A 257 -19.62 11.57 11.55
C ALA A 257 -20.43 11.72 10.24
N ASP A 258 -21.49 12.51 10.24
CA ASP A 258 -22.34 12.73 9.06
C ASP A 258 -21.61 13.47 7.93
N GLU A 259 -20.85 14.51 8.25
CA GLU A 259 -20.07 15.25 7.25
C GLU A 259 -18.91 14.41 6.70
N TRP A 260 -18.27 13.60 7.55
CA TRP A 260 -17.29 12.61 7.12
C TRP A 260 -17.93 11.63 6.14
N LEU A 261 -19.05 10.99 6.51
CA LEU A 261 -19.72 10.01 5.65
C LEU A 261 -20.17 10.65 4.32
N LYS A 262 -20.65 11.88 4.35
CA LYS A 262 -21.01 12.65 3.15
C LYS A 262 -19.80 12.92 2.25
N SER A 263 -18.63 13.22 2.82
CA SER A 263 -17.40 13.40 2.05
C SER A 263 -16.94 12.10 1.37
N VAL A 264 -17.07 10.96 2.07
CA VAL A 264 -16.74 9.63 1.54
C VAL A 264 -17.75 9.23 0.45
N ARG A 265 -19.04 9.55 0.63
CA ARG A 265 -20.08 9.34 -0.39
C ARG A 265 -19.82 10.13 -1.66
N ALA A 266 -19.35 11.37 -1.56
CA ALA A 266 -19.01 12.16 -2.74
C ALA A 266 -17.90 11.49 -3.58
N LEU A 267 -16.93 10.81 -2.96
CA LEU A 267 -15.92 10.01 -3.68
C LEU A 267 -16.53 8.76 -4.33
N ALA A 268 -17.51 8.13 -3.68
CA ALA A 268 -18.25 7.00 -4.24
C ALA A 268 -19.08 7.41 -5.46
N ASP A 269 -19.73 8.58 -5.43
CA ASP A 269 -20.50 9.08 -6.56
C ASP A 269 -19.59 9.42 -7.75
N LEU A 270 -18.38 9.95 -7.51
CA LEU A 270 -17.36 10.13 -8.56
C LEU A 270 -16.88 8.80 -9.16
N ALA A 271 -16.86 7.72 -8.38
CA ALA A 271 -16.54 6.39 -8.88
C ALA A 271 -17.61 5.90 -9.88
N ASP A 272 -18.88 6.08 -9.53
CA ASP A 272 -20.00 5.70 -10.39
C ASP A 272 -20.03 6.55 -11.67
N GLU A 273 -19.84 7.87 -11.56
CA GLU A 273 -19.73 8.77 -12.72
C GLU A 273 -18.59 8.36 -13.67
N ALA A 274 -17.43 7.98 -13.14
CA ALA A 274 -16.30 7.50 -13.94
C ALA A 274 -16.65 6.17 -14.64
N SER A 275 -17.32 5.26 -13.93
CA SER A 275 -17.76 3.98 -14.50
C SER A 275 -18.80 4.18 -15.62
N GLU A 276 -19.74 5.10 -15.46
CA GLU A 276 -20.74 5.45 -16.48
C GLU A 276 -20.11 6.04 -17.75
N LYS A 277 -19.01 6.77 -17.61
CA LYS A 277 -18.21 7.31 -18.73
C LYS A 277 -17.30 6.27 -19.39
N GLY A 278 -17.23 5.04 -18.86
CA GLY A 278 -16.31 4.00 -19.32
C GLY A 278 -14.87 4.17 -18.84
N GLU A 279 -14.62 5.07 -17.88
CA GLU A 279 -13.31 5.32 -17.27
C GLU A 279 -13.03 4.33 -16.12
N TYR A 280 -13.07 3.02 -16.42
CA TYR A 280 -13.06 1.96 -15.40
C TYR A 280 -11.84 1.96 -14.48
N LEU A 281 -10.66 2.34 -14.98
CA LEU A 281 -9.45 2.44 -14.15
C LEU A 281 -9.56 3.58 -13.13
N LEU A 282 -10.13 4.72 -13.53
CA LEU A 282 -10.36 5.86 -12.63
C LEU A 282 -11.45 5.52 -11.61
N ALA A 283 -12.53 4.85 -12.04
CA ALA A 283 -13.56 4.34 -11.14
C ALA A 283 -12.96 3.44 -10.05
N ASN A 284 -12.06 2.53 -10.43
CA ASN A 284 -11.36 1.67 -9.48
C ASN A 284 -10.50 2.47 -8.49
N GLU A 285 -9.79 3.51 -8.92
CA GLU A 285 -9.03 4.38 -8.01
C GLU A 285 -9.94 5.06 -6.97
N TYR A 286 -11.09 5.61 -7.38
CA TYR A 286 -12.06 6.18 -6.42
C TYR A 286 -12.63 5.14 -5.46
N VAL A 287 -12.95 3.94 -5.95
CA VAL A 287 -13.41 2.83 -5.12
C VAL A 287 -12.37 2.50 -4.03
N GLN A 288 -11.10 2.33 -4.41
CA GLN A 288 -10.04 2.05 -3.43
C GLN A 288 -9.87 3.21 -2.44
N SER A 289 -10.00 4.45 -2.90
CA SER A 289 -10.01 5.63 -2.02
C SER A 289 -11.13 5.58 -0.98
N VAL A 290 -12.34 5.18 -1.37
CA VAL A 290 -13.47 5.06 -0.44
C VAL A 290 -13.23 3.94 0.57
N VAL A 291 -12.74 2.78 0.13
CA VAL A 291 -12.36 1.67 1.02
C VAL A 291 -11.34 2.10 2.07
N ILE A 292 -10.30 2.84 1.64
CA ILE A 292 -9.26 3.36 2.53
C ILE A 292 -9.85 4.37 3.50
N ALA A 293 -10.64 5.34 3.04
CA ALA A 293 -11.24 6.37 3.89
C ALA A 293 -12.18 5.78 4.95
N LEU A 294 -13.00 4.79 4.56
CA LEU A 294 -13.84 4.02 5.49
C LEU A 294 -13.01 3.30 6.55
N THR A 295 -11.94 2.63 6.13
CA THR A 295 -11.06 1.88 7.05
C THR A 295 -10.37 2.83 8.04
N TYR A 296 -9.78 3.92 7.56
CA TYR A 296 -9.12 4.90 8.41
C TYR A 296 -10.09 5.62 9.33
N GLY A 297 -11.33 5.91 8.88
CA GLY A 297 -12.37 6.48 9.72
C GLY A 297 -12.61 5.63 10.98
N TYR A 298 -12.78 4.31 10.83
CA TYR A 298 -12.95 3.42 11.98
C TYR A 298 -11.67 3.22 12.80
N LEU A 299 -10.48 3.28 12.18
CA LEU A 299 -9.21 3.22 12.91
C LEU A 299 -8.95 4.47 13.78
N THR A 300 -9.40 5.64 13.33
CA THR A 300 -9.07 6.93 13.96
C THR A 300 -10.20 7.49 14.82
N HIS A 301 -11.45 7.22 14.46
CA HIS A 301 -12.64 7.79 15.10
C HIS A 301 -13.67 6.71 15.47
N GLY A 302 -13.21 5.50 15.78
CA GLY A 302 -14.07 4.36 16.10
C GLY A 302 -15.14 4.66 17.16
N GLU A 303 -14.79 5.33 18.26
CA GLU A 303 -15.76 5.68 19.31
C GLU A 303 -16.88 6.59 18.78
N ALA A 304 -16.54 7.64 18.03
CA ALA A 304 -17.51 8.57 17.47
C ALA A 304 -18.41 7.88 16.44
N LEU A 305 -17.86 6.98 15.63
CA LEU A 305 -18.59 6.25 14.59
C LEU A 305 -19.49 5.14 15.16
N HIS A 306 -19.04 4.42 16.19
CA HIS A 306 -19.83 3.38 16.86
C HIS A 306 -20.92 3.93 17.77
N SER A 307 -20.82 5.19 18.17
CA SER A 307 -21.84 5.89 18.96
C SER A 307 -23.03 6.40 18.11
N GLN A 308 -22.95 6.27 16.78
CA GLN A 308 -24.04 6.66 15.88
C GLN A 308 -25.20 5.67 15.91
N ASP A 309 -26.33 6.08 15.34
CA ASP A 309 -27.54 5.25 15.31
C ASP A 309 -27.44 4.09 14.29
N GLU A 310 -28.45 3.22 14.32
CA GLU A 310 -28.51 2.08 13.39
C GLU A 310 -28.61 2.53 11.92
N ALA A 311 -29.24 3.68 11.65
CA ALA A 311 -29.37 4.20 10.31
C ALA A 311 -27.99 4.53 9.73
N PHE A 312 -27.13 5.19 10.49
CA PHE A 312 -25.75 5.47 10.12
C PHE A 312 -24.95 4.19 9.83
N ALA A 313 -25.03 3.19 10.71
CA ALA A 313 -24.34 1.92 10.49
C ALA A 313 -24.81 1.20 9.22
N LYS A 314 -26.12 1.20 8.97
CA LYS A 314 -26.72 0.68 7.73
C LYS A 314 -26.17 1.42 6.51
N GLU A 315 -26.07 2.74 6.58
CA GLU A 315 -25.53 3.56 5.51
C GLU A 315 -24.05 3.24 5.20
N VAL A 316 -23.23 3.05 6.23
CA VAL A 316 -21.82 2.63 6.09
C VAL A 316 -21.71 1.27 5.41
N GLN A 317 -22.51 0.28 5.84
CA GLN A 317 -22.46 -1.07 5.24
C GLN A 317 -22.91 -1.04 3.78
N ARG A 318 -23.98 -0.29 3.47
CA ARG A 318 -24.46 -0.13 2.10
C ARG A 318 -23.45 0.57 1.21
N LEU A 319 -22.75 1.58 1.74
CA LEU A 319 -21.69 2.27 1.02
C LEU A 319 -20.51 1.32 0.74
N ARG A 320 -20.06 0.56 1.74
CA ARG A 320 -18.98 -0.42 1.56
C ARG A 320 -19.36 -1.49 0.56
N TRP A 321 -20.58 -2.01 0.63
CA TRP A 321 -21.11 -2.99 -0.32
C TRP A 321 -21.15 -2.44 -1.76
N ARG A 322 -21.73 -1.25 -1.98
CA ARG A 322 -21.82 -0.59 -3.29
C ARG A 322 -20.43 -0.49 -3.93
N ILE A 323 -19.44 -0.12 -3.13
CA ILE A 323 -18.08 0.14 -3.59
C ILE A 323 -17.31 -1.14 -3.89
N GLU A 324 -17.38 -2.16 -3.04
CA GLU A 324 -16.76 -3.47 -3.32
C GLU A 324 -17.38 -4.13 -4.56
N LEU A 325 -18.70 -4.02 -4.74
CA LEU A 325 -19.40 -4.50 -5.93
C LEU A 325 -19.00 -3.71 -7.18
N GLY A 326 -18.99 -2.38 -7.08
CA GLY A 326 -18.58 -1.47 -8.16
C GLY A 326 -17.15 -1.71 -8.63
N ALA A 327 -16.20 -1.94 -7.71
CA ALA A 327 -14.82 -2.30 -8.05
C ALA A 327 -14.76 -3.52 -8.96
N GLY A 328 -15.43 -4.61 -8.55
CA GLY A 328 -15.36 -5.84 -9.32
C GLY A 328 -16.07 -5.76 -10.66
N ILE A 329 -17.19 -5.03 -10.74
CA ILE A 329 -17.86 -4.76 -12.02
C ILE A 329 -16.95 -3.94 -12.94
N ALA A 330 -16.33 -2.86 -12.46
CA ALA A 330 -15.45 -2.02 -13.26
C ALA A 330 -14.22 -2.80 -13.77
N LEU A 331 -13.59 -3.59 -12.91
CA LEU A 331 -12.43 -4.42 -13.28
C LEU A 331 -12.79 -5.51 -14.29
N SER A 332 -13.95 -6.15 -14.17
CA SER A 332 -14.44 -7.14 -15.15
C SER A 332 -14.78 -6.47 -16.50
N LEU A 333 -15.50 -5.35 -16.48
CA LEU A 333 -15.90 -4.65 -17.71
C LEU A 333 -14.71 -4.08 -18.49
N ALA A 334 -13.65 -3.65 -17.80
CA ALA A 334 -12.43 -3.13 -18.44
C ALA A 334 -11.77 -4.13 -19.41
N HIS A 335 -11.99 -5.44 -19.22
CA HIS A 335 -11.33 -6.51 -19.98
C HIS A 335 -12.29 -7.36 -20.81
N ARG A 336 -13.54 -6.90 -20.97
CA ARG A 336 -14.62 -7.66 -21.63
C ARG A 336 -14.28 -8.12 -23.05
N ASP A 337 -13.50 -7.33 -23.78
CA ASP A 337 -13.07 -7.67 -25.14
C ASP A 337 -12.12 -8.87 -25.15
N VAL A 338 -11.20 -8.94 -24.19
CA VAL A 338 -10.24 -10.04 -24.06
C VAL A 338 -10.93 -11.30 -23.51
N THR A 339 -11.80 -11.16 -22.51
CA THR A 339 -12.51 -12.28 -21.87
C THR A 339 -13.60 -12.90 -22.76
N SER A 340 -13.94 -12.26 -23.87
CA SER A 340 -14.87 -12.81 -24.87
C SER A 340 -14.32 -14.05 -25.59
N SER A 341 -12.99 -14.17 -25.70
CA SER A 341 -12.31 -15.32 -26.30
C SER A 341 -12.26 -16.50 -25.33
N LYS A 342 -12.60 -17.72 -25.74
CA LYS A 342 -12.50 -18.91 -24.86
C LYS A 342 -11.05 -19.30 -24.51
N THR A 343 -10.06 -18.80 -25.24
CA THR A 343 -8.65 -19.24 -25.12
C THR A 343 -7.76 -18.25 -24.39
N TRP A 344 -8.27 -17.09 -23.93
CA TRP A 344 -7.45 -16.03 -23.35
C TRP A 344 -6.62 -16.50 -22.15
N MET A 345 -7.14 -17.43 -21.35
CA MET A 345 -6.44 -18.00 -20.19
C MET A 345 -5.27 -18.92 -20.55
N ASP A 346 -5.17 -19.39 -21.80
CA ASP A 346 -4.06 -20.22 -22.27
C ASP A 346 -2.93 -19.35 -22.87
N GLU A 347 -3.19 -18.06 -23.10
CA GLU A 347 -2.25 -17.12 -23.69
C GLU A 347 -1.26 -16.59 -22.64
N ARG A 348 0.05 -16.73 -22.88
CA ARG A 348 1.09 -16.24 -21.96
C ARG A 348 1.60 -14.84 -22.33
N THR A 349 0.68 -13.93 -22.65
CA THR A 349 1.01 -12.55 -23.00
C THR A 349 1.04 -11.65 -21.77
N ARG A 350 1.72 -10.49 -21.85
CA ARG A 350 1.70 -9.50 -20.76
C ARG A 350 0.29 -9.00 -20.47
N GLU A 351 -0.53 -8.86 -21.51
CA GLU A 351 -1.93 -8.47 -21.42
C GLU A 351 -2.75 -9.50 -20.66
N ALA A 352 -2.65 -10.79 -21.00
CA ALA A 352 -3.36 -11.85 -20.30
C ALA A 352 -3.01 -11.94 -18.81
N LYS A 353 -1.77 -11.60 -18.42
CA LYS A 353 -1.36 -11.49 -17.00
C LYS A 353 -2.07 -10.35 -16.28
N VAL A 354 -2.22 -9.20 -16.92
CA VAL A 354 -2.94 -8.04 -16.36
C VAL A 354 -4.43 -8.37 -16.23
N VAL A 355 -5.03 -8.95 -17.27
CA VAL A 355 -6.43 -9.40 -17.24
C VAL A 355 -6.66 -10.42 -16.12
N ALA A 356 -5.80 -11.43 -15.98
CA ALA A 356 -5.91 -12.42 -14.92
C ALA A 356 -5.81 -11.78 -13.52
N LYS A 357 -4.86 -10.86 -13.32
CA LYS A 357 -4.73 -10.12 -12.07
C LYS A 357 -6.00 -9.33 -11.75
N ASP A 358 -6.52 -8.59 -12.72
CA ASP A 358 -7.66 -7.71 -12.52
C ASP A 358 -8.97 -8.49 -12.31
N LEU A 359 -9.16 -9.62 -13.00
CA LEU A 359 -10.31 -10.50 -12.76
C LEU A 359 -10.26 -11.23 -11.42
N LEU A 360 -9.07 -11.63 -10.94
CA LEU A 360 -8.92 -12.17 -9.58
C LEU A 360 -9.21 -11.11 -8.52
N LEU A 361 -8.81 -9.85 -8.76
CA LEU A 361 -9.18 -8.73 -7.91
C LEU A 361 -10.69 -8.45 -7.99
N ALA A 362 -11.31 -8.58 -9.17
CA ALA A 362 -12.74 -8.45 -9.35
C ALA A 362 -13.52 -9.51 -8.57
N GLU A 363 -13.13 -10.78 -8.68
CA GLU A 363 -13.70 -11.89 -7.92
C GLU A 363 -13.60 -11.61 -6.42
N SER A 364 -12.41 -11.26 -5.93
CA SER A 364 -12.19 -10.97 -4.52
C SER A 364 -13.07 -9.81 -4.02
N SER A 365 -13.24 -8.77 -4.84
CA SER A 365 -14.04 -7.59 -4.48
C SER A 365 -15.54 -7.90 -4.44
N ILE A 366 -16.05 -8.66 -5.42
CA ILE A 366 -17.46 -9.07 -5.43
C ILE A 366 -17.74 -10.09 -4.30
N SER A 367 -16.80 -10.99 -4.02
CA SER A 367 -16.89 -11.91 -2.88
C SER A 367 -16.96 -11.17 -1.54
N LYS A 368 -16.24 -10.05 -1.38
CA LYS A 368 -16.39 -9.15 -0.21
C LYS A 368 -17.75 -8.49 -0.15
N ALA A 369 -18.25 -7.97 -1.28
CA ALA A 369 -19.59 -7.40 -1.36
C ALA A 369 -20.66 -8.45 -0.98
N LEU A 370 -20.52 -9.68 -1.46
CA LEU A 370 -21.42 -10.78 -1.13
C LEU A 370 -21.38 -11.12 0.36
N SER A 371 -20.19 -11.12 0.96
CA SER A 371 -20.02 -11.34 2.40
C SER A 371 -20.78 -10.30 3.22
N LEU A 372 -20.79 -9.04 2.80
CA LEU A 372 -21.56 -7.97 3.45
C LEU A 372 -23.07 -8.19 3.29
N ALA A 373 -23.52 -8.42 2.05
CA ALA A 373 -24.93 -8.52 1.72
C ALA A 373 -25.62 -9.75 2.34
N THR A 374 -24.86 -10.83 2.57
CA THR A 374 -25.36 -12.08 3.17
C THR A 374 -25.04 -12.21 4.66
N ASP A 375 -24.32 -11.23 5.22
CA ASP A 375 -23.77 -11.27 6.57
C ASP A 375 -23.00 -12.57 6.86
N SER A 376 -22.21 -13.01 5.88
CA SER A 376 -21.42 -14.23 6.00
C SER A 376 -20.39 -14.04 7.11
N PRO A 377 -20.36 -14.93 8.13
CA PRO A 377 -19.46 -14.79 9.27
C PRO A 377 -18.02 -15.22 8.93
N SER A 378 -17.71 -15.58 7.67
CA SER A 378 -16.37 -16.02 7.30
C SER A 378 -15.37 -14.86 7.36
N PRO A 379 -14.42 -14.87 8.31
CA PRO A 379 -13.45 -13.78 8.45
C PRO A 379 -12.55 -13.63 7.23
N SER A 380 -12.42 -14.69 6.42
CA SER A 380 -11.61 -14.70 5.20
C SER A 380 -12.17 -13.83 4.08
N ASN A 381 -13.48 -13.56 4.08
CA ASN A 381 -14.17 -12.91 2.97
C ASN A 381 -14.83 -11.59 3.37
N ASN A 382 -15.07 -11.37 4.66
CA ASN A 382 -15.64 -10.11 5.12
C ASN A 382 -14.57 -8.99 5.05
N PRO A 383 -14.82 -7.91 4.30
CA PRO A 383 -13.82 -6.87 4.07
C PRO A 383 -13.37 -6.17 5.36
N TRP A 384 -14.22 -6.09 6.38
CA TRP A 384 -13.88 -5.45 7.65
C TRP A 384 -12.94 -6.30 8.51
N PHE A 385 -13.17 -7.62 8.58
CA PHE A 385 -12.29 -8.53 9.33
C PHE A 385 -10.88 -8.62 8.74
N LEU A 386 -10.74 -8.32 7.44
CA LEU A 386 -9.44 -8.25 6.77
C LEU A 386 -8.70 -6.94 7.03
N SER A 387 -9.41 -5.86 7.39
CA SER A 387 -8.84 -4.51 7.45
C SER A 387 -8.85 -3.86 8.83
N LEU A 388 -9.68 -4.33 9.77
CA LEU A 388 -9.88 -3.73 11.09
C LEU A 388 -9.69 -4.75 12.23
N PRO A 389 -9.20 -4.31 13.39
CA PRO A 389 -9.38 -5.03 14.66
C PRO A 389 -10.87 -5.29 14.92
N VAL A 390 -11.18 -6.42 15.57
CA VAL A 390 -12.56 -6.90 15.77
C VAL A 390 -13.42 -5.87 16.51
N GLU A 391 -12.84 -5.14 17.45
CA GLU A 391 -13.50 -4.12 18.27
C GLU A 391 -13.94 -2.89 17.47
N LEU A 392 -13.33 -2.67 16.30
CA LEU A 392 -13.61 -1.52 15.44
C LEU A 392 -14.53 -1.86 14.26
N ILE A 393 -14.92 -3.13 14.10
CA ILE A 393 -15.75 -3.57 12.98
C ILE A 393 -17.17 -2.99 13.11
N PRO A 394 -17.66 -2.22 12.12
CA PRO A 394 -19.04 -1.72 12.14
C PRO A 394 -20.05 -2.87 12.16
N PRO A 395 -21.17 -2.72 12.90
CA PRO A 395 -22.20 -3.76 12.92
C PRO A 395 -22.79 -3.95 11.53
N ASN A 396 -23.24 -5.16 11.23
CA ASN A 396 -23.89 -5.52 9.97
C ASN A 396 -25.14 -6.35 10.25
N LYS A 397 -26.16 -6.25 9.38
CA LYS A 397 -27.34 -7.12 9.40
C LYS A 397 -27.76 -7.44 7.97
N ASN A 398 -28.02 -8.72 7.70
CA ASN A 398 -28.50 -9.17 6.39
C ASN A 398 -29.77 -8.44 5.90
N ILE A 399 -30.69 -8.07 6.80
CA ILE A 399 -31.93 -7.34 6.50
C ILE A 399 -31.71 -5.93 5.96
N TRP A 400 -30.49 -5.40 6.02
CA TRP A 400 -30.15 -4.09 5.46
C TRP A 400 -29.99 -4.08 3.94
N PHE A 401 -29.94 -5.26 3.34
CA PHE A 401 -29.82 -5.49 1.90
C PHE A 401 -31.06 -6.16 1.34
N THR A 402 -31.58 -5.61 0.25
CA THR A 402 -32.74 -6.15 -0.46
C THR A 402 -32.40 -7.47 -1.15
N ASP A 403 -33.41 -8.26 -1.52
CA ASP A 403 -33.21 -9.47 -2.34
C ASP A 403 -32.56 -9.12 -3.69
N LEU A 404 -33.00 -8.03 -4.33
CA LEU A 404 -32.43 -7.59 -5.60
C LEU A 404 -30.93 -7.25 -5.49
N GLU A 405 -30.50 -6.57 -4.43
CA GLU A 405 -29.08 -6.24 -4.21
C GLU A 405 -28.23 -7.50 -3.99
N ARG A 406 -28.77 -8.48 -3.25
CA ARG A 406 -28.14 -9.81 -3.11
C ARG A 406 -28.08 -10.53 -4.45
N ALA A 407 -29.15 -10.48 -5.24
CA ALA A 407 -29.23 -11.06 -6.58
C ALA A 407 -28.18 -10.47 -7.52
N GLN A 408 -28.07 -9.13 -7.57
CA GLN A 408 -27.07 -8.38 -8.35
C GLN A 408 -25.64 -8.79 -7.99
N THR A 409 -25.38 -8.98 -6.70
CA THR A 409 -24.06 -9.41 -6.22
C THR A 409 -23.74 -10.84 -6.67
N TRP A 410 -24.69 -11.77 -6.54
CA TRP A 410 -24.55 -13.14 -7.04
C TRP A 410 -24.34 -13.22 -8.56
N TYR A 411 -25.07 -12.40 -9.32
CA TYR A 411 -24.93 -12.30 -10.76
C TYR A 411 -23.54 -11.80 -11.15
N ALA A 412 -23.07 -10.70 -10.56
CA ALA A 412 -21.75 -10.15 -10.84
C ALA A 412 -20.65 -11.19 -10.58
N LEU A 413 -20.75 -11.92 -9.47
CA LEU A 413 -19.79 -12.98 -9.13
C LEU A 413 -19.85 -14.13 -10.15
N GLY A 414 -21.05 -14.50 -10.57
CA GLY A 414 -21.26 -15.53 -11.58
C GLY A 414 -20.67 -15.17 -12.95
N VAL A 415 -20.78 -13.91 -13.36
CA VAL A 415 -20.14 -13.39 -14.58
C VAL A 415 -18.62 -13.51 -14.49
N VAL A 416 -18.00 -13.02 -13.41
CA VAL A 416 -16.54 -13.08 -13.24
C VAL A 416 -16.05 -14.53 -13.16
N HIS A 417 -16.77 -15.42 -12.47
CA HIS A 417 -16.46 -16.84 -12.48
C HIS A 417 -16.54 -17.44 -13.88
N THR A 418 -17.52 -17.04 -14.70
CA THR A 418 -17.60 -17.49 -16.10
C THR A 418 -16.39 -17.03 -16.91
N GLU A 419 -15.93 -15.79 -16.71
CA GLU A 419 -14.75 -15.23 -17.38
C GLU A 419 -13.45 -15.93 -16.98
N LEU A 420 -13.35 -16.34 -15.71
CA LEU A 420 -12.25 -17.14 -15.15
C LEU A 420 -12.36 -18.65 -15.46
N GLY A 421 -13.38 -19.08 -16.22
CA GLY A 421 -13.63 -20.49 -16.54
C GLY A 421 -14.05 -21.37 -15.35
N GLU A 422 -14.54 -20.76 -14.28
CA GLU A 422 -15.14 -21.44 -13.12
C GLU A 422 -16.63 -21.70 -13.33
N TYR A 423 -16.98 -22.45 -14.38
CA TYR A 423 -18.37 -22.61 -14.80
C TYR A 423 -19.29 -23.24 -13.74
N LEU A 424 -18.77 -24.14 -12.88
CA LEU A 424 -19.55 -24.73 -11.79
C LEU A 424 -19.91 -23.71 -10.70
N PHE A 425 -18.96 -22.85 -10.30
CA PHE A 425 -19.23 -21.77 -9.35
C PHE A 425 -20.08 -20.68 -9.97
N ALA A 426 -19.88 -20.39 -11.26
CA ALA A 426 -20.71 -19.46 -12.00
C ALA A 426 -22.17 -19.89 -12.02
N ALA A 427 -22.46 -21.14 -12.39
CA ALA A 427 -23.82 -21.67 -12.43
C ALA A 427 -24.51 -21.58 -11.06
N GLY A 428 -23.84 -22.00 -9.99
CA GLY A 428 -24.41 -21.91 -8.63
C GLY A 428 -24.59 -20.47 -8.12
N GLY A 429 -23.79 -19.52 -8.57
CA GLY A 429 -24.00 -18.10 -8.29
C GLY A 429 -25.20 -17.54 -9.05
N LEU A 430 -25.29 -17.85 -10.35
CA LEU A 430 -26.34 -17.37 -11.24
C LEU A 430 -27.72 -17.98 -10.90
N GLU A 431 -27.76 -19.23 -10.43
CA GLU A 431 -28.98 -19.86 -9.90
C GLU A 431 -29.54 -19.08 -8.70
N ARG A 432 -28.68 -18.76 -7.71
CA ARG A 432 -29.07 -17.94 -6.55
C ARG A 432 -29.48 -16.52 -6.96
N ALA A 433 -28.85 -15.97 -8.00
CA ALA A 433 -29.27 -14.70 -8.56
C ALA A 433 -30.69 -14.79 -9.13
N LEU A 434 -31.00 -15.84 -9.91
CA LEU A 434 -32.33 -16.06 -10.50
C LEU A 434 -33.44 -16.20 -9.44
N GLU A 435 -33.15 -16.87 -8.33
CA GLU A 435 -34.10 -17.03 -7.21
C GLU A 435 -34.50 -15.68 -6.57
N LEU A 436 -33.60 -14.70 -6.59
CA LEU A 436 -33.75 -13.43 -5.87
C LEU A 436 -34.04 -12.22 -6.77
N TRP A 437 -33.88 -12.33 -8.10
CA TRP A 437 -33.90 -11.20 -9.04
C TRP A 437 -35.27 -10.54 -9.21
N GLY A 438 -36.35 -11.32 -9.03
CA GLY A 438 -37.70 -10.94 -9.46
C GLY A 438 -37.92 -11.09 -10.97
N GLU A 439 -39.01 -10.54 -11.48
CA GLU A 439 -39.44 -10.71 -12.89
C GLU A 439 -38.71 -9.75 -13.87
N ASP A 440 -38.44 -8.52 -13.45
CA ASP A 440 -37.85 -7.49 -14.32
C ASP A 440 -36.33 -7.72 -14.53
N GLY A 441 -35.92 -8.00 -15.78
CA GLY A 441 -34.51 -8.18 -16.15
C GLY A 441 -33.95 -9.58 -15.92
N LYS A 442 -34.81 -10.55 -15.57
CA LYS A 442 -34.45 -11.97 -15.37
C LYS A 442 -33.79 -12.63 -16.58
N GLU A 443 -34.19 -12.27 -17.79
CA GLU A 443 -33.64 -12.76 -19.06
C GLU A 443 -32.11 -12.58 -19.15
N LYS A 444 -31.57 -11.49 -18.58
CA LYS A 444 -30.13 -11.22 -18.54
C LYS A 444 -29.39 -12.27 -17.71
N VAL A 445 -29.96 -12.66 -16.58
CA VAL A 445 -29.40 -13.68 -15.68
C VAL A 445 -29.53 -15.06 -16.31
N GLU A 446 -30.66 -15.36 -16.96
CA GLU A 446 -30.89 -16.62 -17.68
C GLU A 446 -29.88 -16.80 -18.82
N THR A 447 -29.62 -15.73 -19.59
CA THR A 447 -28.61 -15.74 -20.65
C THR A 447 -27.21 -16.03 -20.09
N ALA A 448 -26.85 -15.40 -18.97
CA ALA A 448 -25.58 -15.66 -18.32
C ALA A 448 -25.50 -17.09 -17.76
N PHE A 449 -26.60 -17.61 -17.21
CA PHE A 449 -26.70 -18.98 -16.70
C PHE A 449 -26.51 -20.00 -17.82
N GLU A 450 -27.14 -19.78 -18.98
CA GLU A 450 -26.98 -20.67 -20.13
C GLU A 450 -25.54 -20.66 -20.65
N LYS A 451 -24.88 -19.49 -20.70
CA LYS A 451 -23.44 -19.40 -21.02
C LYS A 451 -22.57 -20.21 -20.06
N ALA A 452 -22.87 -20.17 -18.76
CA ALA A 452 -22.15 -20.99 -17.78
C ALA A 452 -22.41 -22.48 -18.01
N ARG A 453 -23.65 -22.86 -18.32
CA ARG A 453 -24.04 -24.24 -18.64
C ARG A 453 -23.33 -24.78 -19.88
N GLU A 454 -23.27 -24.01 -20.96
CA GLU A 454 -22.50 -24.36 -22.16
C GLU A 454 -21.02 -24.61 -21.84
N GLY A 455 -20.45 -23.84 -20.91
CA GLY A 455 -19.09 -24.06 -20.39
C GLY A 455 -18.95 -25.40 -19.65
N ILE A 456 -19.90 -25.73 -18.77
CA ILE A 456 -19.94 -27.04 -18.07
C ILE A 456 -20.04 -28.19 -19.08
N ASP A 457 -20.94 -28.08 -20.05
CA ASP A 457 -21.14 -29.12 -21.07
C ASP A 457 -19.90 -29.28 -21.96
N GLY A 458 -19.22 -28.17 -22.31
CA GLY A 458 -17.97 -28.18 -23.06
C GLY A 458 -16.80 -28.83 -22.29
N ASP A 459 -16.75 -28.69 -20.97
CA ASP A 459 -15.72 -29.27 -20.11
C ASP A 459 -16.10 -30.64 -19.53
N ARG A 460 -17.27 -31.19 -19.89
CA ARG A 460 -17.83 -32.41 -19.32
C ARG A 460 -16.84 -33.57 -19.29
N GLU A 461 -16.20 -33.90 -20.41
CA GLU A 461 -15.24 -35.00 -20.46
C GLU A 461 -14.02 -34.78 -19.53
N ASN A 462 -13.53 -33.55 -19.46
CA ASN A 462 -12.41 -33.19 -18.58
C ASN A 462 -12.81 -33.23 -17.10
N MET A 463 -14.07 -32.92 -16.77
CA MET A 463 -14.61 -33.07 -15.42
C MET A 463 -14.73 -34.55 -15.01
N TRP A 464 -15.25 -35.41 -15.90
CA TRP A 464 -15.32 -36.87 -15.67
C TRP A 464 -13.94 -37.50 -15.47
N GLN A 465 -12.92 -37.01 -16.19
CA GLN A 465 -11.53 -37.43 -16.02
C GLN A 465 -10.84 -36.79 -14.80
N GLY A 466 -11.53 -35.92 -14.05
CA GLY A 466 -11.00 -35.22 -12.89
C GLY A 466 -9.94 -34.16 -13.19
N LYS A 467 -9.79 -33.76 -14.46
CA LYS A 467 -8.87 -32.69 -14.90
C LYS A 467 -9.41 -31.30 -14.61
N VAL A 468 -10.74 -31.13 -14.68
CA VAL A 468 -11.45 -29.91 -14.29
C VAL A 468 -12.22 -30.20 -13.00
N LYS A 469 -11.94 -29.43 -11.95
CA LYS A 469 -12.59 -29.50 -10.63
C LYS A 469 -12.97 -28.08 -10.19
N PRO A 470 -13.90 -27.92 -9.23
CA PRO A 470 -14.15 -26.61 -8.61
C PRO A 470 -12.84 -25.93 -8.17
N GLY A 471 -12.66 -24.66 -8.52
CA GLY A 471 -11.44 -23.89 -8.22
C GLY A 471 -10.27 -24.10 -9.20
N SER A 472 -10.49 -24.75 -10.35
CA SER A 472 -9.44 -24.94 -11.37
C SER A 472 -9.17 -23.69 -12.21
N GLY A 473 -10.21 -22.94 -12.57
CA GLY A 473 -10.13 -21.64 -13.25
C GLY A 473 -9.43 -20.56 -12.40
N LEU A 474 -9.77 -20.45 -11.12
CA LEU A 474 -9.07 -19.56 -10.16
C LEU A 474 -7.58 -19.91 -10.08
N LYS A 475 -7.25 -21.20 -10.03
CA LYS A 475 -5.85 -21.66 -10.04
C LYS A 475 -5.13 -21.34 -11.35
N LYS A 476 -5.82 -21.45 -12.50
CA LYS A 476 -5.27 -21.04 -13.80
C LYS A 476 -5.01 -19.53 -13.84
N GLY A 477 -5.97 -18.71 -13.40
CA GLY A 477 -5.80 -17.27 -13.28
C GLY A 477 -4.61 -16.91 -12.38
N LEU A 478 -4.50 -17.52 -11.20
CA LEU A 478 -3.38 -17.32 -10.27
C LEU A 478 -2.04 -17.75 -10.85
N PHE A 479 -2.03 -18.85 -11.62
CA PHE A 479 -0.83 -19.29 -12.31
C PHE A 479 -0.43 -18.28 -13.40
N LEU A 480 -1.40 -17.77 -14.16
CA LEU A 480 -1.15 -16.81 -15.23
C LEU A 480 -0.64 -15.47 -14.68
N GLU A 481 -1.26 -14.95 -13.63
CA GLU A 481 -0.84 -13.75 -12.89
C GLU A 481 0.63 -13.80 -12.44
N ARG A 482 1.09 -14.99 -12.01
CA ARG A 482 2.44 -15.22 -11.45
C ARG A 482 3.48 -15.63 -12.48
N SER A 483 3.05 -16.20 -13.61
CA SER A 483 3.91 -16.56 -14.74
C SER A 483 4.49 -15.32 -15.39
#